data_AF-A0A1Q4YK64-F1
#
_entry.id   AF-A0A1Q4YK64-F1
#
_cell.length_a   1.000
_cell.length_b   1.000
_cell.length_c   1.000
_cell.angle_alpha   90.00
_cell.angle_beta   90.00
_cell.angle_gamma   90.00
#
_symmetry.space_group_name_H-M   'P 1'
#
loop_
_entity.id
_entity.type
_entity.pdbx_description
1 polymer ?
#
loop_
_entity_poly.entity_id
_entity_poly.type
_entity_poly.pdbx_seq_one_letter_code
_entity_poly.pdbx_strand_id
1 'polypeptide(L)'
;MNPDFLPAIGSSLRALCGYVDRHGVDDQTLTELAAEIERARTAVAGARAARRANRCTRHPSSPHDPTAANGCLFCGSSQRRPARPIPEGVEPVTVLQLLDEHGEEAAIQTYGPQAVARAMYLRGRTATTEQRYSNPPVPHVPHTEGDH
;
A
#
# COMPACT_ATOMS: atom_id res chain seq x y z
N MET A 1 -7.80 -24.81 17.31
CA MET A 1 -6.78 -25.76 16.83
C MET A 1 -5.80 -24.96 15.99
N ASN A 2 -4.55 -24.81 16.43
CA ASN A 2 -3.56 -24.04 15.68
C ASN A 2 -3.18 -24.88 14.44
N PRO A 3 -3.26 -24.35 13.21
CA PRO A 3 -2.85 -25.13 12.05
C PRO A 3 -1.35 -25.39 12.18
N ASP A 4 -0.94 -26.64 12.12
CA ASP A 4 0.48 -26.99 12.09
C ASP A 4 1.04 -26.60 10.72
N PHE A 5 1.47 -25.35 10.60
CA PHE A 5 2.01 -24.80 9.35
C PHE A 5 3.41 -25.30 9.04
N LEU A 6 4.21 -25.62 10.06
CA LEU A 6 5.60 -26.06 9.89
C LEU A 6 5.71 -27.40 9.11
N PRO A 7 4.90 -28.43 9.40
CA PRO A 7 4.87 -29.65 8.59
C PRO A 7 4.50 -29.39 7.12
N ALA A 8 3.50 -28.56 6.84
CA ALA A 8 3.05 -28.26 5.48
C ALA A 8 4.11 -27.49 4.67
N ILE A 9 4.73 -26.48 5.28
CA ILE A 9 5.85 -25.73 4.69
C ILE A 9 7.03 -26.69 4.44
N GLY A 10 7.40 -27.50 5.43
CA GLY A 10 8.51 -28.45 5.31
C GLY A 10 8.28 -29.52 4.23
N SER A 11 7.04 -29.98 4.05
CA SER A 11 6.67 -30.91 2.98
C SER A 11 6.87 -30.28 1.61
N SER A 12 6.39 -29.03 1.43
CA SER A 12 6.48 -28.33 0.14
C SER A 12 7.95 -28.04 -0.23
N LEU A 13 8.77 -27.62 0.74
CA LEU A 13 10.20 -27.36 0.53
C LEU A 13 10.96 -28.64 0.14
N ARG A 14 10.67 -29.78 0.78
CA ARG A 14 11.28 -31.06 0.40
C ARG A 14 10.88 -31.49 -1.01
N ALA A 15 9.62 -31.30 -1.39
CA ALA A 15 9.16 -31.56 -2.74
C ALA A 15 9.91 -30.70 -3.77
N LEU A 16 10.07 -29.40 -3.50
CA LEU A 16 10.86 -28.48 -4.33
C LEU A 16 12.32 -28.93 -4.48
N CYS A 17 12.98 -29.35 -3.39
CA CYS A 17 14.35 -29.87 -3.46
C CYS A 17 14.46 -31.09 -4.38
N GLY A 18 13.42 -31.93 -4.46
CA GLY A 18 13.39 -33.10 -5.35
C GLY A 18 13.38 -32.76 -6.86
N TYR A 19 13.14 -31.50 -7.24
CA TYR A 19 13.25 -31.06 -8.63
C TYR A 19 14.68 -30.67 -9.02
N VAL A 20 15.56 -30.38 -8.05
CA VAL A 20 16.95 -29.95 -8.30
C VAL A 20 17.77 -31.08 -8.95
N ASP A 21 17.42 -32.33 -8.65
CA ASP A 21 18.11 -33.52 -9.16
C ASP A 21 17.54 -34.00 -10.52
N ARG A 22 16.54 -33.31 -11.09
CA ARG A 22 15.95 -33.69 -12.38
C ARG A 22 16.74 -33.08 -13.54
N HIS A 23 17.14 -33.91 -14.49
CA HIS A 23 17.90 -33.48 -15.67
C HIS A 23 17.04 -33.13 -16.89
N GLY A 24 15.71 -33.38 -16.84
CA GLY A 24 14.76 -33.01 -17.88
C GLY A 24 13.75 -32.00 -17.37
N VAL A 25 13.63 -30.86 -18.07
CA VAL A 25 12.63 -29.83 -17.80
C VAL A 25 11.65 -29.83 -18.97
N ASP A 26 10.46 -30.36 -18.74
CA ASP A 26 9.32 -30.28 -19.65
C ASP A 26 8.21 -29.38 -19.07
N ASP A 27 7.20 -29.07 -19.87
CA ASP A 27 6.08 -28.20 -19.47
C ASP A 27 5.32 -28.74 -18.27
N GLN A 28 5.23 -30.07 -18.15
CA GLN A 28 4.61 -30.74 -17.01
C GLN A 28 5.42 -30.50 -15.72
N THR A 29 6.74 -30.66 -15.78
CA THR A 29 7.65 -30.40 -14.66
C THR A 29 7.58 -28.94 -14.22
N LEU A 30 7.52 -27.98 -15.16
CA LEU A 30 7.36 -26.57 -14.85
C LEU A 30 6.00 -26.27 -14.19
N THR A 31 4.93 -26.92 -14.65
CA THR A 31 3.58 -26.79 -14.08
C THR A 31 3.53 -27.31 -12.64
N GLU A 32 4.10 -28.49 -12.41
CA GLU A 32 4.18 -29.09 -11.08
C GLU A 32 5.03 -28.25 -10.11
N LEU A 33 6.16 -27.73 -10.60
CA LEU A 33 7.03 -26.83 -9.85
C LEU A 33 6.30 -25.54 -9.45
N ALA A 34 5.59 -24.89 -10.38
CA ALA A 34 4.80 -23.70 -10.11
C ALA A 34 3.72 -23.96 -9.06
N ALA A 35 3.02 -25.10 -9.16
CA ALA A 35 2.00 -25.49 -8.20
C ALA A 35 2.58 -25.72 -6.80
N GLU A 36 3.78 -26.30 -6.69
CA GLU A 36 4.45 -26.52 -5.40
C GLU A 36 4.96 -25.22 -4.77
N ILE A 37 5.48 -24.29 -5.57
CA ILE A 37 5.85 -22.95 -5.10
C ILE A 37 4.61 -22.23 -4.53
N GLU A 38 3.47 -22.31 -5.21
CA GLU A 38 2.25 -21.65 -4.75
C GLU A 38 1.69 -22.28 -3.46
N ARG A 39 1.77 -23.61 -3.32
CA ARG A 39 1.47 -24.31 -2.07
C ARG A 39 2.34 -23.80 -0.91
N ALA A 40 3.66 -23.71 -1.12
CA ALA A 40 4.59 -23.20 -0.11
C ALA A 40 4.27 -21.74 0.29
N ARG A 41 4.01 -20.87 -0.71
CA ARG A 41 3.63 -19.46 -0.48
C ARG A 41 2.35 -19.34 0.32
N THR A 42 1.33 -20.13 -0.03
CA THR A 42 0.03 -20.14 0.65
C THR A 42 0.18 -20.58 2.11
N ALA A 43 0.98 -21.62 2.38
CA ALA A 43 1.23 -22.08 3.74
C ALA A 43 1.93 -21.02 4.60
N VAL A 44 2.93 -20.32 4.05
CA VAL A 44 3.61 -19.20 4.72
C VAL A 44 2.66 -18.02 4.96
N ALA A 45 1.81 -17.70 3.99
CA ALA A 45 0.81 -16.64 4.14
C ALA A 45 -0.20 -16.98 5.25
N GLY A 46 -0.67 -18.22 5.31
CA GLY A 46 -1.53 -18.73 6.38
C GLY A 46 -0.86 -18.64 7.75
N ALA A 47 0.41 -19.07 7.86
CA ALA A 47 1.18 -18.98 9.11
C ALA A 47 1.36 -17.53 9.59
N ARG A 48 1.65 -16.61 8.66
CA ARG A 48 1.74 -15.18 8.95
C ARG A 48 0.39 -14.64 9.41
N ALA A 49 -0.69 -14.98 8.72
CA ALA A 49 -2.05 -14.54 9.08
C ALA A 49 -2.47 -15.05 10.47
N ALA A 50 -2.16 -16.31 10.81
CA ALA A 50 -2.43 -16.86 12.14
C ALA A 50 -1.66 -16.16 13.26
N ARG A 51 -0.46 -15.63 12.97
CA ARG A 51 0.30 -14.80 13.92
C ARG A 51 -0.09 -13.33 13.93
N ARG A 52 -0.88 -12.86 12.96
CA ARG A 52 -1.27 -11.44 12.92
C ARG A 52 -2.30 -11.16 13.99
N ALA A 53 -1.97 -10.21 14.85
CA ALA A 53 -2.97 -9.58 15.73
C ALA A 53 -3.88 -8.63 14.93
N ASN A 54 -3.43 -8.07 13.80
CA ASN A 54 -4.29 -7.28 12.89
C ASN A 54 -5.10 -8.20 11.97
N ARG A 55 -6.38 -7.88 11.74
CA ARG A 55 -7.27 -8.61 10.81
C ARG A 55 -7.68 -7.77 9.61
N CYS A 56 -6.91 -6.74 9.28
CA CYS A 56 -7.29 -5.76 8.27
C CYS A 56 -6.89 -6.23 6.87
N THR A 57 -7.88 -6.44 5.99
CA THR A 57 -7.65 -6.81 4.58
C THR A 57 -7.04 -5.67 3.76
N ARG A 58 -7.33 -4.42 4.12
CA ARG A 58 -6.80 -3.22 3.45
C ARG A 58 -5.33 -2.94 3.79
N HIS A 59 -4.92 -3.24 5.02
CA HIS A 59 -3.56 -3.01 5.50
C HIS A 59 -3.00 -4.26 6.20
N PRO A 60 -2.74 -5.33 5.43
CA PRO A 60 -2.35 -6.63 5.97
C PRO A 60 -1.06 -6.56 6.82
N SER A 61 -0.17 -5.64 6.49
CA SER A 61 1.13 -5.46 7.17
C SER A 61 1.13 -4.33 8.21
N SER A 62 -0.03 -3.74 8.53
CA SER A 62 -0.11 -2.64 9.50
C SER A 62 0.24 -3.14 10.91
N PRO A 63 0.91 -2.31 11.74
CA PRO A 63 1.06 -2.59 13.16
C PRO A 63 -0.29 -2.86 13.84
N HIS A 64 -0.26 -3.71 14.86
CA HIS A 64 -1.45 -4.01 15.64
C HIS A 64 -1.82 -2.82 16.53
N ASP A 65 -3.11 -2.50 16.56
CA ASP A 65 -3.68 -1.52 17.48
C ASP A 65 -4.82 -2.17 18.27
N PRO A 66 -4.65 -2.41 19.59
CA PRO A 66 -5.66 -3.08 20.40
C PRO A 66 -6.95 -2.27 20.56
N THR A 67 -6.92 -0.98 20.23
CA THR A 67 -8.09 -0.09 20.35
C THR A 67 -8.85 0.07 19.02
N ALA A 68 -8.36 -0.51 17.92
CA ALA A 68 -9.04 -0.52 16.63
C ALA A 68 -9.91 -1.78 16.47
N ALA A 69 -11.13 -1.64 15.93
CA ALA A 69 -12.07 -2.75 15.76
C ALA A 69 -11.53 -3.93 14.92
N ASN A 70 -10.64 -3.65 13.96
CA ASN A 70 -9.98 -4.66 13.12
C ASN A 70 -8.49 -4.87 13.49
N GLY A 71 -8.05 -4.32 14.62
CA GLY A 71 -6.67 -4.41 15.09
C GLY A 71 -5.64 -3.67 14.23
N CYS A 72 -6.06 -2.81 13.29
CA CYS A 72 -5.14 -2.10 12.40
C CYS A 72 -4.91 -0.65 12.86
N LEU A 73 -3.65 -0.32 13.12
CA LEU A 73 -3.25 1.02 13.55
C LEU A 73 -3.67 2.12 12.57
N PHE A 74 -3.57 1.88 11.26
CA PHE A 74 -3.95 2.89 10.26
C PHE A 74 -5.46 3.12 10.14
N CYS A 75 -6.26 2.06 10.29
CA CYS A 75 -7.72 2.20 10.32
C CYS A 75 -8.17 2.87 11.62
N GLY A 76 -7.61 2.45 12.76
CA GLY A 76 -7.87 3.07 14.06
C GLY A 76 -7.45 4.53 14.11
N SER A 77 -6.27 4.87 13.58
CA SER A 77 -5.81 6.26 13.53
C SER A 77 -6.67 7.12 12.62
N SER A 78 -7.13 6.60 11.48
CA SER A 78 -8.05 7.31 10.60
C SER A 78 -9.41 7.57 11.24
N GLN A 79 -9.91 6.67 12.09
CA GLN A 79 -11.18 6.85 12.81
C GLN A 79 -11.02 7.79 14.00
N ARG A 80 -9.93 7.67 14.76
CA ARG A 80 -9.64 8.49 15.95
C ARG A 80 -9.10 9.88 15.64
N ARG A 81 -8.70 10.13 14.39
CA ARG A 81 -8.43 11.48 13.90
C ARG A 81 -9.75 11.99 13.35
N PRO A 82 -10.63 12.61 14.16
CA PRO A 82 -11.78 13.30 13.60
C PRO A 82 -11.24 14.26 12.55
N ALA A 83 -11.91 14.33 11.39
CA ALA A 83 -11.75 15.46 10.50
C ALA A 83 -11.92 16.69 11.40
N ARG A 84 -10.84 17.45 11.63
CA ARG A 84 -10.92 18.63 12.49
C ARG A 84 -12.04 19.51 11.93
N PRO A 85 -12.94 20.03 12.78
CA PRO A 85 -14.07 20.83 12.31
C PRO A 85 -13.53 21.92 11.39
N ILE A 86 -14.09 21.97 10.19
CA ILE A 86 -13.71 22.92 9.16
C ILE A 86 -14.21 24.28 9.66
N PRO A 87 -13.38 25.34 9.68
CA PRO A 87 -13.89 26.69 9.85
C PRO A 87 -14.90 26.95 8.71
N GLU A 88 -16.18 27.03 9.04
CA GLU A 88 -17.23 27.30 8.05
C GLU A 88 -17.03 28.71 7.47
N GLY A 89 -17.13 28.84 6.14
CA GLY A 89 -17.12 30.14 5.46
C GLY A 89 -15.77 30.67 4.97
N VAL A 90 -14.65 29.95 5.17
CA VAL A 90 -13.33 30.38 4.65
C VAL A 90 -12.93 29.57 3.41
N GLU A 91 -12.91 30.24 2.26
CA GLU A 91 -12.45 29.68 1.00
C GLU A 91 -10.92 29.47 1.02
N PRO A 92 -10.41 28.25 0.76
CA PRO A 92 -8.97 27.96 0.77
C PRO A 92 -8.16 28.83 -0.20
N VAL A 93 -8.77 29.29 -1.30
CA VAL A 93 -8.13 30.16 -2.29
C VAL A 93 -7.75 31.51 -1.68
N THR A 94 -8.64 32.10 -0.87
CA THR A 94 -8.40 33.38 -0.20
C THR A 94 -7.28 33.28 0.83
N VAL A 95 -7.17 32.13 1.50
CA VAL A 95 -6.08 31.86 2.45
C VAL A 95 -4.75 31.71 1.72
N LEU A 96 -4.72 31.02 0.57
CA LEU A 96 -3.51 30.89 -0.26
C LEU A 96 -3.06 32.24 -0.84
N GLN A 97 -3.98 33.08 -1.29
CA GLN A 97 -3.67 34.44 -1.75
C GLN A 97 -3.00 35.25 -0.64
N LEU A 98 -3.60 35.28 0.56
CA LEU A 98 -3.03 36.00 1.69
C LEU A 98 -1.67 35.43 2.12
N LEU A 99 -1.49 34.11 2.04
CA LEU A 99 -0.21 33.43 2.30
C LEU A 99 0.87 33.85 1.30
N ASP A 100 0.54 33.88 0.01
CA ASP A 100 1.48 34.24 -1.06
C ASP A 100 1.81 35.75 -1.03
N GLU A 101 0.86 36.60 -0.63
CA GLU A 101 1.00 38.07 -0.60
C GLU A 101 1.68 38.60 0.68
N HIS A 102 1.35 38.04 1.85
CA HIS A 102 1.72 38.60 3.16
C HIS A 102 2.48 37.63 4.06
N GLY A 103 2.65 36.37 3.64
CA GLY A 103 3.37 35.35 4.39
C GLY A 103 2.54 34.61 5.44
N GLU A 104 3.15 33.58 6.02
CA GLU A 104 2.49 32.61 6.91
C GLU A 104 1.92 33.25 8.18
N GLU A 105 2.67 34.18 8.78
CA GLU A 105 2.30 34.81 10.05
C GLU A 105 1.02 35.66 9.94
N ALA A 106 0.90 36.45 8.86
CA ALA A 106 -0.27 37.27 8.58
C ALA A 106 -1.51 36.43 8.28
N ALA A 107 -1.34 35.31 7.57
CA ALA A 107 -2.42 34.39 7.26
C ALA A 107 -2.91 33.62 8.50
N ILE A 108 -2.01 33.23 9.39
CA ILE A 108 -2.36 32.62 10.69
C ILE A 108 -3.11 33.61 11.57
N GLN A 109 -2.69 34.87 11.60
CA GLN A 109 -3.35 35.91 12.40
C GLN A 109 -4.78 36.20 11.89
N THR A 110 -4.99 36.15 10.57
CA THR A 110 -6.28 36.49 9.93
C THR A 110 -7.27 35.32 9.91
N TYR A 111 -6.82 34.15 9.48
CA TYR A 111 -7.70 32.97 9.25
C TYR A 111 -7.48 31.84 10.25
N GLY A 112 -6.48 31.97 11.12
CA GLY A 112 -6.09 30.95 12.06
C GLY A 112 -5.17 29.88 11.44
N PRO A 113 -4.38 29.20 12.29
CA PRO A 113 -3.41 28.19 11.84
C PRO A 113 -4.07 26.98 11.15
N GLN A 114 -5.34 26.71 11.44
CA GLN A 114 -6.07 25.58 10.86
C GLN A 114 -6.47 25.83 9.41
N ALA A 115 -6.92 27.05 9.09
CA ALA A 115 -7.29 27.43 7.72
C ALA A 115 -6.05 27.43 6.81
N VAL A 116 -4.93 27.96 7.32
CA VAL A 116 -3.61 27.96 6.65
C VAL A 116 -3.14 26.55 6.35
N ALA A 117 -3.14 25.65 7.35
CA ALA A 117 -2.72 24.26 7.16
C ALA A 117 -3.59 23.51 6.12
N ARG A 118 -4.91 23.79 6.08
CA ARG A 118 -5.82 23.20 5.08
C ARG A 118 -5.52 23.72 3.68
N ALA A 119 -5.36 25.04 3.53
CA ALA A 119 -5.06 25.69 2.26
C ALA A 119 -3.75 25.13 1.65
N MET A 120 -2.70 25.03 2.46
CA MET A 120 -1.42 24.40 2.10
C MET A 120 -1.58 22.92 1.72
N TYR A 121 -2.33 22.13 2.50
CA TYR A 121 -2.58 20.72 2.20
C TYR A 121 -3.30 20.52 0.85
N LEU A 122 -4.29 21.38 0.55
CA LEU A 122 -5.02 21.33 -0.71
C LEU A 122 -4.14 21.74 -1.89
N ARG A 123 -3.28 22.77 -1.73
CA ARG A 123 -2.27 23.17 -2.72
C ARG A 123 -1.32 22.02 -3.10
N GLY A 124 -0.90 21.20 -2.13
CA GLY A 124 -0.07 20.03 -2.39
C GLY A 124 -0.79 18.88 -3.13
N ARG A 125 -2.11 18.75 -2.97
CA ARG A 125 -2.91 17.71 -3.66
C ARG A 125 -3.20 18.04 -5.12
N THR A 126 -3.44 19.31 -5.45
CA THR A 126 -3.65 19.72 -6.84
C THR A 126 -2.37 19.53 -7.66
N ALA A 127 -1.22 19.94 -7.12
CA ALA A 127 0.08 19.75 -7.77
C ALA A 127 0.42 18.27 -8.04
N THR A 128 0.11 17.37 -7.10
CA THR A 128 0.36 15.92 -7.25
C THR A 128 -0.62 15.22 -8.20
N THR A 129 -1.81 15.78 -8.42
CA THR A 129 -2.79 15.25 -9.37
C THR A 129 -2.42 15.65 -10.81
N GLU A 130 -1.96 16.89 -11.02
CA GLU A 130 -1.47 17.35 -12.33
C GLU A 130 -0.22 16.56 -12.77
N GLN A 131 0.72 16.28 -11.86
CA GLN A 131 1.91 15.46 -12.17
C GLN A 131 1.60 14.01 -12.62
N ARG A 132 0.46 13.43 -12.22
CA ARG A 132 0.05 12.08 -12.67
C ARG A 132 -0.49 12.06 -14.10
N TYR A 133 -0.98 13.19 -14.60
CA TYR A 133 -1.51 13.30 -15.97
C TYR A 133 -0.50 13.86 -16.98
N SER A 134 0.61 14.43 -16.53
CA SER A 134 1.66 14.98 -17.41
C SER A 134 2.65 13.96 -17.97
N ASN A 135 2.59 12.68 -17.56
CA ASN A 135 3.40 11.62 -18.18
C ASN A 135 2.53 10.80 -19.15
N PRO A 136 2.61 11.02 -20.47
CA PRO A 136 1.96 10.13 -21.42
C PRO A 136 2.62 8.73 -21.36
N PRO A 137 1.83 7.64 -21.50
CA PRO A 137 2.39 6.31 -21.59
C PRO A 137 3.26 6.22 -22.85
N VAL A 138 4.55 5.89 -22.66
CA VAL A 138 5.47 5.59 -23.76
C VAL A 138 4.93 4.35 -24.49
N PRO A 139 4.65 4.41 -25.80
CA PRO A 139 4.25 3.22 -26.55
C PRO A 139 5.39 2.21 -26.55
N HIS A 140 5.15 1.03 -26.01
CA HIS A 140 6.10 -0.08 -26.10
C HIS A 140 6.12 -0.57 -27.54
N VAL A 141 7.24 -0.33 -28.24
CA VAL A 141 7.50 -0.92 -29.55
C VAL A 141 8.05 -2.33 -29.30
N PRO A 142 7.43 -3.41 -29.82
CA PRO A 142 8.02 -4.73 -29.75
C PRO A 142 9.13 -4.84 -30.80
N HIS A 143 10.35 -5.10 -30.36
CA HIS A 143 11.44 -5.48 -31.25
C HIS A 143 11.17 -6.92 -31.73
N THR A 144 10.76 -7.05 -33.00
CA THR A 144 10.84 -8.32 -33.71
C THR A 144 12.28 -8.49 -34.19
N GLU A 145 13.03 -9.36 -33.51
CA GLU A 145 14.29 -9.89 -34.04
C GLU A 145 13.97 -10.71 -35.30
N GLY A 146 14.48 -10.25 -36.44
CA GLY A 146 14.44 -10.96 -37.71
C GLY A 146 15.78 -11.65 -37.93
N ASP A 147 15.73 -12.99 -38.00
CA ASP A 147 16.76 -13.86 -38.56
C ASP A 147 17.27 -13.37 -39.93
N HIS A 148 18.59 -13.35 -40.11
CA HIS A 148 19.30 -13.78 -41.32
C HIS A 148 20.78 -14.03 -41.04
#